data_AF-A0A553HT69-F1
#
_entry.id   AF-A0A553HT69-F1
#
_cell.length_a   1.000
_cell.length_b   1.000
_cell.length_c   1.000
_cell.angle_alpha   90.00
_cell.angle_beta   90.00
_cell.angle_gamma   90.00
#
_symmetry.space_group_name_H-M   'P 1'
#
loop_
_entity.id
_entity.type
_entity.pdbx_description
1 polymer ?
#
loop_
_entity_poly.entity_id
_entity_poly.type
_entity_poly.pdbx_seq_one_letter_code
_entity_poly.pdbx_strand_id
1 'polypeptide(L)'
;MQHLRTIASQHNVAASLVAMIDRDGAGDWPPRANHESWPAAILPYRSIYVELLPLLYTDTPSLDDDGNAKRRERYRVAMRSLLRDRIDLSAVIRILEEVEADNWTAMSRDALNGFYCCMALSRHAYRWAALPVVKVAQLEKVVDFPTELSVIWPYLQRYYGFTSDGGNHTSNVLMNFNTRGERIFKFNNSPYPLIQSAEEGFFRLLYDIDVMSFDIFYDIVIVITSFEDGDTRSCLKSLQKINSNLRELFVLFNQKMREDNVSRKVWLNHVQSIHAWGAGRMVDNEFIQFDGVSGNQILIFQALDALLGMGTYHPEEDLKRYIPASQRGFCKSIKEYSFRSCLKGREDAALKTEFELLVNQLKVGISLEAQRTTSGLISQAISCRSQKSVLTTDPGVGIDEALKPLEQMLVNRSMQTV
;
A
#
# COMPACT_ATOMS: atom_id res chain seq x y z
N MET A 1 10.60 -3.84 -21.39
CA MET A 1 11.37 -2.63 -21.01
C MET A 1 11.92 -1.81 -22.18
N GLN A 2 12.75 -2.35 -23.09
CA GLN A 2 13.34 -1.54 -24.18
C GLN A 2 12.28 -0.82 -25.05
N HIS A 3 11.23 -1.53 -25.45
CA HIS A 3 10.15 -0.93 -26.24
C HIS A 3 9.45 0.22 -25.50
N LEU A 4 9.15 0.04 -24.21
CA LEU A 4 8.55 1.09 -23.38
C LEU A 4 9.45 2.33 -23.30
N ARG A 5 10.78 2.16 -23.20
CA ARG A 5 11.73 3.28 -23.23
C ARG A 5 11.73 4.01 -24.58
N THR A 6 11.55 3.30 -25.70
CA THR A 6 11.40 3.93 -27.02
C THR A 6 10.15 4.82 -27.04
N ILE A 7 9.00 4.32 -26.59
CA ILE A 7 7.75 5.10 -26.53
C ILE A 7 7.89 6.28 -25.57
N ALA A 8 8.58 6.10 -24.44
CA ALA A 8 8.83 7.16 -23.45
C ALA A 8 9.60 8.36 -24.01
N SER A 9 10.38 8.19 -25.08
CA SER A 9 11.05 9.32 -25.75
C SER A 9 10.09 10.20 -26.57
N GLN A 10 8.86 9.74 -26.80
CA GLN A 10 7.88 10.36 -27.70
C GLN A 10 6.57 10.71 -27.01
N HIS A 11 6.19 10.01 -25.91
CA HIS A 11 4.88 10.17 -25.29
C HIS A 11 4.93 10.23 -23.75
N ASN A 12 4.22 11.21 -23.17
CA ASN A 12 4.24 11.52 -21.73
C ASN A 12 3.75 10.36 -20.83
N VAL A 13 2.71 9.63 -21.23
CA VAL A 13 2.22 8.47 -20.45
C VAL A 13 3.30 7.38 -20.27
N ALA A 14 4.05 7.08 -21.32
CA ALA A 14 5.16 6.13 -21.27
C ALA A 14 6.33 6.69 -20.45
N ALA A 15 6.65 7.98 -20.63
CA ALA A 15 7.67 8.66 -19.84
C ALA A 15 7.37 8.62 -18.33
N SER A 16 6.10 8.85 -17.95
CA SER A 16 5.66 8.79 -16.55
C SER A 16 5.77 7.38 -15.97
N LEU A 17 5.41 6.34 -16.72
CA LEU A 17 5.58 4.95 -16.28
C LEU A 17 7.07 4.59 -16.11
N VAL A 18 7.93 4.95 -17.08
CA VAL A 18 9.38 4.72 -16.99
C VAL A 18 9.99 5.47 -15.81
N ALA A 19 9.59 6.72 -15.57
CA ALA A 19 10.08 7.52 -14.45
C ALA A 19 9.69 6.88 -13.10
N MET A 20 8.47 6.36 -12.97
CA MET A 20 8.03 5.62 -11.78
C MET A 20 8.87 4.37 -11.54
N ILE A 21 9.10 3.58 -12.59
CA ILE A 21 9.92 2.35 -12.53
C ILE A 21 11.38 2.67 -12.16
N ASP A 22 11.98 3.67 -12.81
CA ASP A 22 13.39 3.99 -12.60
C ASP A 22 13.63 4.63 -11.21
N ARG A 23 12.74 5.54 -10.77
CA ARG A 23 12.90 6.28 -9.51
C ARG A 23 12.46 5.48 -8.28
N ASP A 24 11.20 5.06 -8.25
CA ASP A 24 10.59 4.41 -7.08
C ASP A 24 10.78 2.90 -7.18
N GLY A 25 10.73 2.36 -8.40
CA GLY A 25 10.91 0.94 -8.67
C GLY A 25 12.37 0.46 -8.58
N ALA A 26 13.33 1.39 -8.51
CA ALA A 26 14.75 1.12 -8.66
C ALA A 26 15.05 0.29 -9.94
N GLY A 27 14.36 0.60 -11.04
CA GLY A 27 14.53 -0.03 -12.36
C GLY A 27 13.63 -1.24 -12.63
N ASP A 28 12.71 -1.59 -11.73
CA ASP A 28 11.75 -2.69 -11.93
C ASP A 28 10.38 -2.39 -11.32
N TRP A 29 9.36 -3.19 -11.66
CA TRP A 29 8.06 -3.18 -11.00
C TRP A 29 7.55 -4.60 -10.71
N PRO A 30 7.09 -4.91 -9.49
CA PRO A 30 7.03 -4.05 -8.31
C PRO A 30 8.41 -3.54 -7.86
N PRO A 31 8.49 -2.50 -7.01
CA PRO A 31 9.77 -1.91 -6.65
C PRO A 31 10.77 -2.90 -6.09
N ARG A 32 12.01 -2.88 -6.60
CA ARG A 32 13.10 -3.69 -6.03
C ARG A 32 13.47 -3.14 -4.67
N ALA A 33 13.51 -4.01 -3.67
CA ALA A 33 13.99 -3.68 -2.33
C ALA A 33 15.12 -4.63 -1.94
N ASN A 34 16.28 -4.06 -1.64
CA ASN A 34 17.40 -4.76 -1.04
C ASN A 34 17.33 -4.58 0.48
N HIS A 35 17.39 -5.68 1.23
CA HIS A 35 17.34 -5.67 2.69
C HIS A 35 18.61 -6.21 3.36
N GLU A 36 19.63 -6.55 2.55
CA GLU A 36 20.82 -7.27 3.00
C GLU A 36 22.07 -6.38 2.93
N SER A 37 22.27 -5.67 1.82
CA SER A 37 23.50 -4.89 1.58
C SER A 37 23.28 -3.40 1.82
N TRP A 38 23.02 -3.03 3.08
CA TRP A 38 22.87 -1.62 3.46
C TRP A 38 24.18 -0.99 3.92
N PRO A 39 24.32 0.33 3.79
CA PRO A 39 25.38 1.08 4.47
C PRO A 39 25.42 0.74 5.96
N ALA A 40 26.63 0.64 6.51
CA ALA A 40 26.84 0.22 7.90
C ALA A 40 26.06 1.06 8.92
N ALA A 41 25.84 2.35 8.64
CA ALA A 41 25.09 3.25 9.52
C ALA A 41 23.59 2.92 9.62
N ILE A 42 22.95 2.41 8.55
CA ILE A 42 21.51 2.10 8.56
C ILE A 42 21.23 0.60 8.78
N LEU A 43 22.23 -0.26 8.60
CA LEU A 43 22.12 -1.71 8.83
C LEU A 43 21.51 -2.09 10.19
N PRO A 44 21.83 -1.42 11.32
CA PRO A 44 21.33 -1.86 12.61
C PRO A 44 19.81 -1.77 12.76
N TYR A 45 19.11 -0.88 12.03
CA TYR A 45 17.65 -0.77 12.09
C TYR A 45 16.95 -2.12 11.83
N ARG A 46 17.41 -2.86 10.83
CA ARG A 46 16.87 -4.19 10.52
C ARG A 46 17.08 -5.16 11.67
N SER A 47 18.29 -5.19 12.24
CA SER A 47 18.61 -6.10 13.35
C SER A 47 17.78 -5.80 14.61
N ILE A 48 17.56 -4.51 14.91
CA ILE A 48 16.74 -4.05 16.03
C ILE A 48 15.29 -4.51 15.84
N TYR A 49 14.73 -4.37 14.65
CA TYR A 49 13.38 -4.84 14.35
C TYR A 49 13.24 -6.35 14.61
N VAL A 50 14.18 -7.15 14.09
CA VAL A 50 14.16 -8.61 14.25
C VAL A 50 14.33 -9.02 15.72
N GLU A 51 15.22 -8.36 16.46
CA GLU A 51 15.47 -8.63 17.88
C GLU A 51 14.23 -8.36 18.75
N LEU A 52 13.44 -7.35 18.40
CA LEU A 52 12.24 -6.97 19.16
C LEU A 52 10.98 -7.70 18.73
N LEU A 53 10.98 -8.36 17.56
CA LEU A 53 9.82 -9.06 17.03
C LEU A 53 9.15 -10.02 18.04
N PRO A 54 9.89 -10.83 18.85
CA PRO A 54 9.28 -11.70 19.84
C PRO A 54 8.50 -10.96 20.94
N LEU A 55 8.81 -9.68 21.21
CA LEU A 55 8.10 -8.88 22.22
C LEU A 55 6.77 -8.33 21.69
N LEU A 56 6.65 -8.17 20.36
CA LEU A 56 5.46 -7.60 19.73
C LEU A 56 4.25 -8.54 19.86
N TYR A 57 4.45 -9.83 19.55
CA TYR A 57 3.38 -10.81 19.40
C TYR A 57 2.93 -11.46 20.72
N THR A 58 1.61 -11.66 20.88
CA THR A 58 0.99 -12.42 21.96
C THR A 58 -0.03 -13.41 21.42
N ASP A 59 -0.03 -14.62 21.98
CA ASP A 59 -1.00 -15.66 21.60
C ASP A 59 -2.41 -15.33 22.07
N THR A 60 -2.54 -14.81 23.29
CA THR A 60 -3.85 -14.50 23.89
C THR A 60 -4.03 -12.99 23.97
N PRO A 61 -5.03 -12.42 23.26
CA PRO A 61 -5.44 -11.03 23.46
C PRO A 61 -5.83 -10.82 24.93
N SER A 62 -5.35 -9.74 25.53
CA SER A 62 -5.71 -9.36 26.89
C SER A 62 -6.72 -8.21 26.87
N LEU A 63 -7.73 -8.29 27.73
CA LEU A 63 -8.66 -7.18 28.02
C LEU A 63 -8.21 -6.34 29.23
N ASP A 64 -7.09 -6.72 29.87
CA ASP A 64 -6.48 -5.96 30.96
C ASP A 64 -5.69 -4.77 30.37
N ASP A 65 -6.31 -3.58 30.42
CA ASP A 65 -5.74 -2.34 29.92
C ASP A 65 -4.41 -1.99 30.63
N ASP A 66 -4.26 -2.29 31.93
CA ASP A 66 -3.02 -2.00 32.69
C ASP A 66 -1.88 -2.94 32.29
N GLY A 67 -2.16 -4.24 32.16
CA GLY A 67 -1.21 -5.22 31.66
C GLY A 67 -0.76 -4.91 30.23
N ASN A 68 -1.71 -4.53 29.38
CA ASN A 68 -1.45 -4.10 28.01
C ASN A 68 -0.58 -2.84 27.94
N ALA A 69 -0.84 -1.84 28.80
CA ALA A 69 -0.02 -0.64 28.87
C ALA A 69 1.44 -0.96 29.26
N LYS A 70 1.65 -1.79 30.30
CA LYS A 70 2.99 -2.23 30.72
C LYS A 70 3.73 -2.99 29.63
N ARG A 71 3.03 -3.82 28.86
CA ARG A 71 3.61 -4.56 27.73
C ARG A 71 4.08 -3.63 26.62
N ARG A 72 3.22 -2.70 26.21
CA ARG A 72 3.55 -1.71 25.18
C ARG A 72 4.76 -0.86 25.60
N GLU A 73 4.77 -0.44 26.86
CA GLU A 73 5.89 0.33 27.41
C GLU A 73 7.19 -0.47 27.37
N ARG A 74 7.16 -1.76 27.74
CA ARG A 74 8.34 -2.64 27.65
C ARG A 74 8.91 -2.71 26.23
N TYR A 75 8.05 -2.88 25.22
CA TYR A 75 8.49 -2.91 23.82
C TYR A 75 9.13 -1.57 23.41
N ARG A 76 8.46 -0.45 23.74
CA ARG A 76 8.93 0.89 23.38
C ARG A 76 10.23 1.25 24.07
N VAL A 77 10.38 0.97 25.36
CA VAL A 77 11.63 1.18 26.11
C VAL A 77 12.77 0.38 25.49
N ALA A 78 12.54 -0.90 25.17
CA ALA A 78 13.53 -1.73 24.52
C ALA A 78 13.95 -1.15 23.15
N MET A 79 12.97 -0.73 22.33
CA MET A 79 13.26 -0.11 21.04
C MET A 79 14.01 1.21 21.17
N ARG A 80 13.61 2.09 22.09
CA ARG A 80 14.30 3.36 22.35
C ARG A 80 15.75 3.12 22.78
N SER A 81 16.00 2.17 23.68
CA SER A 81 17.37 1.86 24.10
C SER A 81 18.19 1.35 22.92
N LEU A 82 17.69 0.33 22.20
CA LEU A 82 18.42 -0.26 21.08
C LEU A 82 18.73 0.75 19.97
N LEU A 83 17.78 1.64 19.65
CA LEU A 83 17.99 2.70 18.66
C LEU A 83 19.06 3.68 19.14
N ARG A 84 18.93 4.22 20.35
CA ARG A 84 19.90 5.17 20.91
C ARG A 84 21.30 4.58 21.00
N ASP A 85 21.39 3.31 21.39
CA ASP A 85 22.66 2.66 21.70
C ASP A 85 23.40 2.18 20.43
N ARG A 86 22.68 1.91 19.32
CA ARG A 86 23.24 1.29 18.10
C ARG A 86 23.22 2.17 16.85
N ILE A 87 22.47 3.26 16.82
CA ILE A 87 22.34 4.11 15.64
C ILE A 87 23.20 5.37 15.77
N ASP A 88 24.16 5.53 14.85
CA ASP A 88 24.79 6.84 14.60
C ASP A 88 23.85 7.67 13.72
N LEU A 89 22.94 8.40 14.36
CA LEU A 89 21.95 9.22 13.65
C LEU A 89 22.59 10.25 12.73
N SER A 90 23.76 10.79 13.10
CA SER A 90 24.45 11.78 12.28
C SER A 90 24.96 11.18 10.98
N ALA A 91 25.48 9.94 11.02
CA ALA A 91 25.87 9.22 9.81
C ALA A 91 24.66 8.88 8.92
N VAL A 92 23.54 8.49 9.52
CA VAL A 92 22.31 8.20 8.76
C VAL A 92 21.78 9.44 8.05
N ILE A 93 21.76 10.59 8.73
CA ILE A 93 21.33 11.87 8.13
C ILE A 93 22.21 12.23 6.94
N ARG A 94 23.55 12.13 7.05
CA ARG A 94 24.45 12.43 5.93
C ARG A 94 24.15 11.57 4.69
N ILE A 95 23.87 10.28 4.89
CA ILE A 95 23.51 9.37 3.78
C ILE A 95 22.19 9.84 3.11
N LEU A 96 21.20 10.26 3.90
CA LEU A 96 19.92 10.71 3.37
C LEU A 96 20.02 12.09 2.69
N GLU A 97 20.89 12.97 3.17
CA GLU A 97 21.20 14.25 2.52
C GLU A 97 21.88 14.04 1.16
N GLU A 98 22.79 13.05 1.05
CA GLU A 98 23.36 12.66 -0.25
C GLU A 98 22.27 12.17 -1.21
N VAL A 99 21.35 11.33 -0.74
CA VAL A 99 20.20 10.86 -1.54
C VAL A 99 19.32 12.03 -2.00
N GLU A 100 19.02 13.00 -1.14
CA GLU A 100 18.24 14.18 -1.52
C GLU A 100 18.95 15.06 -2.55
N ALA A 101 20.28 15.08 -2.51
CA ALA A 101 21.13 15.73 -3.52
C ALA A 101 21.31 14.89 -4.80
N ASP A 102 20.55 13.79 -4.95
CA ASP A 102 20.64 12.82 -6.07
C ASP A 102 22.02 12.18 -6.21
N ASN A 103 22.79 12.11 -5.11
CA ASN A 103 24.05 11.39 -5.01
C ASN A 103 23.83 9.98 -4.45
N TRP A 104 23.95 8.97 -5.31
CA TRP A 104 23.71 7.56 -4.99
C TRP A 104 24.97 6.78 -4.64
N THR A 105 26.07 7.46 -4.34
CA THR A 105 27.36 6.80 -4.07
C THR A 105 27.33 6.03 -2.75
N ALA A 106 26.75 6.60 -1.69
CA ALA A 106 26.67 5.95 -0.39
C ALA A 106 25.57 4.89 -0.29
N MET A 107 24.48 5.03 -1.06
CA MET A 107 23.33 4.13 -0.99
C MET A 107 22.65 4.01 -2.35
N SER A 108 22.33 2.79 -2.77
CA SER A 108 21.57 2.54 -4.00
C SER A 108 20.05 2.73 -3.80
N ARG A 109 19.31 2.92 -4.90
CA ARG A 109 17.83 3.11 -4.86
C ARG A 109 17.08 1.92 -4.26
N ASP A 110 17.50 0.70 -4.57
CA ASP A 110 16.89 -0.52 -4.02
C ASP A 110 17.21 -0.69 -2.52
N ALA A 111 18.38 -0.26 -2.06
CA ALA A 111 18.70 -0.20 -0.63
C ALA A 111 17.84 0.85 0.09
N LEU A 112 17.62 2.04 -0.52
CA LEU A 112 16.69 3.05 0.00
C LEU A 112 15.26 2.49 0.11
N ASN A 113 14.79 1.73 -0.89
CA ASN A 113 13.47 1.08 -0.86
C ASN A 113 13.35 0.10 0.32
N GLY A 114 14.35 -0.76 0.54
CA GLY A 114 14.35 -1.67 1.67
C GLY A 114 14.42 -0.95 3.02
N PHE A 115 15.19 0.15 3.09
CA PHE A 115 15.27 0.99 4.28
C PHE A 115 13.93 1.70 4.55
N TYR A 116 13.27 2.23 3.52
CA TYR A 116 11.95 2.85 3.62
C TYR A 116 10.91 1.88 4.19
N CYS A 117 10.87 0.64 3.68
CA CYS A 117 10.06 -0.42 4.25
C CYS A 117 10.35 -0.67 5.74
N CYS A 118 11.63 -0.82 6.09
CA CYS A 118 12.05 -1.06 7.46
C CYS A 118 11.59 0.05 8.42
N MET A 119 11.71 1.31 7.98
CA MET A 119 11.28 2.46 8.77
C MET A 119 9.75 2.48 8.94
N ALA A 120 8.99 2.24 7.88
CA ALA A 120 7.54 2.18 7.95
C ALA A 120 7.06 1.09 8.92
N LEU A 121 7.60 -0.12 8.80
CA LEU A 121 7.20 -1.25 9.65
C LEU A 121 7.70 -1.09 11.09
N SER A 122 8.87 -0.50 11.30
CA SER A 122 9.38 -0.14 12.63
C SER A 122 8.49 0.87 13.33
N ARG A 123 7.99 1.88 12.60
CA ARG A 123 7.04 2.86 13.14
C ARG A 123 5.71 2.22 13.50
N HIS A 124 5.19 1.32 12.67
CA HIS A 124 4.00 0.53 12.99
C HIS A 124 4.19 -0.34 14.24
N ALA A 125 5.31 -1.06 14.32
CA ALA A 125 5.63 -1.91 15.47
C ALA A 125 5.78 -1.08 16.75
N TYR A 126 6.45 0.06 16.70
CA TYR A 126 6.60 0.98 17.84
C TYR A 126 5.28 1.61 18.28
N ARG A 127 4.46 2.06 17.33
CA ARG A 127 3.15 2.64 17.61
C ARG A 127 2.29 1.63 18.36
N TRP A 128 2.07 0.47 17.75
CA TRP A 128 1.16 -0.51 18.30
C TRP A 128 1.75 -1.16 19.54
N ALA A 129 3.04 -1.54 19.48
CA ALA A 129 3.83 -2.14 20.57
C ALA A 129 3.22 -3.41 21.17
N ALA A 130 2.20 -3.96 20.51
CA ALA A 130 1.51 -5.20 20.83
C ALA A 130 0.76 -5.69 19.58
N LEU A 131 0.79 -7.00 19.36
CA LEU A 131 0.02 -7.70 18.34
C LEU A 131 -0.60 -8.97 18.98
N PRO A 132 -1.92 -9.15 19.00
CA PRO A 132 -2.99 -8.27 18.50
C PRO A 132 -2.97 -6.85 19.04
N VAL A 133 -3.46 -5.92 18.23
CA VAL A 133 -3.61 -4.52 18.64
C VAL A 133 -4.65 -4.41 19.77
N VAL A 134 -4.29 -3.68 20.81
CA VAL A 134 -5.07 -3.55 22.06
C VAL A 134 -5.75 -2.19 22.17
N LYS A 135 -6.83 -2.11 22.96
CA LYS A 135 -7.62 -0.89 23.16
C LYS A 135 -6.78 0.31 23.58
N VAL A 136 -5.90 0.17 24.58
CA VAL A 136 -5.01 1.25 25.03
C VAL A 136 -4.10 1.80 23.91
N ALA A 137 -3.79 1.00 22.89
CA ALA A 137 -3.03 1.45 21.72
C ALA A 137 -3.91 2.20 20.71
N GLN A 138 -5.16 1.80 20.55
CA GLN A 138 -6.12 2.46 19.65
C GLN A 138 -6.57 3.83 20.17
N LEU A 139 -6.54 4.04 21.49
CA LEU A 139 -6.86 5.31 22.13
C LEU A 139 -5.75 6.36 22.00
N GLU A 140 -4.53 5.94 21.67
CA GLU A 140 -3.40 6.85 21.47
C GLU A 140 -3.53 7.59 20.12
N LYS A 141 -3.78 8.90 20.19
CA LYS A 141 -3.99 9.75 19.01
C LYS A 141 -2.73 10.42 18.50
N VAL A 142 -1.70 10.56 19.32
CA VAL A 142 -0.40 11.12 18.94
C VAL A 142 0.68 10.19 19.49
N VAL A 143 1.66 9.85 18.66
CA VAL A 143 2.73 8.89 19.00
C VAL A 143 4.04 9.64 19.17
N ASP A 144 4.64 9.52 20.36
CA ASP A 144 5.99 10.04 20.63
C ASP A 144 7.06 9.04 20.15
N PHE A 145 7.51 9.23 18.90
CA PHE A 145 8.54 8.42 18.28
C PHE A 145 9.94 8.79 18.78
N PRO A 146 10.85 7.81 18.97
CA PRO A 146 12.27 8.10 19.18
C PRO A 146 12.83 8.91 18.02
N THR A 147 13.85 9.73 18.31
CA THR A 147 14.44 10.68 17.36
C THR A 147 15.00 9.95 16.13
N GLU A 148 15.56 8.76 16.35
CA GLU A 148 16.10 7.85 15.35
C GLU A 148 15.04 7.31 14.38
N LEU A 149 13.75 7.39 14.71
CA LEU A 149 12.65 7.09 13.79
C LEU A 149 11.96 8.35 13.25
N SER A 150 11.91 9.43 14.04
CA SER A 150 11.16 10.65 13.69
C SER A 150 11.92 11.56 12.71
N VAL A 151 13.23 11.71 12.86
CA VAL A 151 14.04 12.62 12.00
C VAL A 151 14.22 12.07 10.59
N ILE A 152 14.24 10.75 10.43
CA ILE A 152 14.45 10.08 9.14
C ILE A 152 13.20 10.12 8.26
N TRP A 153 12.03 10.03 8.89
CA TRP A 153 10.77 9.88 8.16
C TRP A 153 10.49 11.02 7.16
N PRO A 154 10.74 12.31 7.49
CA PRO A 154 10.61 13.40 6.54
C PRO A 154 11.48 13.28 5.28
N TYR A 155 12.69 12.72 5.35
CA TYR A 155 13.54 12.51 4.16
C TYR A 155 12.87 11.52 3.19
N LEU A 156 12.33 10.43 3.73
CA LEU A 156 11.62 9.42 2.95
C LEU A 156 10.32 9.97 2.37
N GLN A 157 9.56 10.73 3.16
CA GLN A 157 8.36 11.45 2.71
C GLN A 157 8.65 12.39 1.55
N ARG A 158 9.72 13.18 1.61
CA ARG A 158 10.12 14.09 0.52
C ARG A 158 10.57 13.34 -0.71
N TYR A 159 11.38 12.29 -0.55
CA TYR A 159 11.87 11.49 -1.68
C TYR A 159 10.73 10.81 -2.46
N TYR A 160 9.80 10.13 -1.78
CA TYR A 160 8.66 9.46 -2.44
C TYR A 160 7.46 10.38 -2.68
N GLY A 161 7.46 11.59 -2.09
CA GLY A 161 6.46 12.63 -2.29
C GLY A 161 5.08 12.31 -1.71
N PHE A 162 5.04 11.85 -0.46
CA PHE A 162 3.82 11.58 0.32
C PHE A 162 3.91 12.20 1.74
N THR A 163 2.81 12.27 2.49
CA THR A 163 2.79 12.94 3.81
C THR A 163 2.27 12.11 4.99
N SER A 164 1.82 10.87 4.76
CA SER A 164 1.35 9.96 5.82
C SER A 164 2.44 9.64 6.85
N ASP A 165 2.08 9.60 8.13
CA ASP A 165 2.99 9.18 9.20
C ASP A 165 3.14 7.65 9.33
N GLY A 166 2.19 6.88 8.79
CA GLY A 166 2.17 5.41 8.81
C GLY A 166 2.75 4.74 7.56
N GLY A 167 3.11 5.52 6.55
CA GLY A 167 3.52 5.01 5.25
C GLY A 167 2.31 4.69 4.38
N ASN A 168 2.49 3.76 3.46
CA ASN A 168 1.51 3.39 2.44
C ASN A 168 1.71 1.96 1.93
N HIS A 169 0.84 1.52 1.01
CA HIS A 169 0.94 0.21 0.36
C HIS A 169 2.33 -0.08 -0.22
N THR A 170 2.99 0.93 -0.81
CA THR A 170 4.32 0.75 -1.39
C THR A 170 5.38 0.41 -0.34
N SER A 171 5.48 1.18 0.76
CA SER A 171 6.45 0.90 1.82
C SER A 171 6.11 -0.34 2.63
N ASN A 172 4.84 -0.49 3.00
CA ASN A 172 4.44 -1.45 4.01
C ASN A 172 4.21 -2.84 3.40
N VAL A 173 3.95 -2.93 2.10
CA VAL A 173 3.66 -4.18 1.40
C VAL A 173 4.68 -4.45 0.30
N LEU A 174 4.74 -3.61 -0.75
CA LEU A 174 5.51 -3.93 -1.95
C LEU A 174 7.01 -4.03 -1.67
N MET A 175 7.57 -3.03 -0.98
CA MET A 175 8.99 -2.99 -0.63
C MET A 175 9.35 -3.92 0.54
N ASN A 176 8.41 -4.73 1.04
CA ASN A 176 8.69 -5.77 2.03
C ASN A 176 9.12 -7.10 1.40
N PHE A 177 9.14 -7.18 0.07
CA PHE A 177 9.62 -8.33 -0.67
C PHE A 177 11.00 -8.05 -1.25
N ASN A 178 11.93 -8.97 -1.04
CA ASN A 178 13.25 -8.88 -1.65
C ASN A 178 13.20 -9.28 -3.14
N THR A 179 14.36 -9.22 -3.81
CA THR A 179 14.49 -9.60 -5.22
C THR A 179 14.23 -11.08 -5.52
N ARG A 180 14.22 -11.95 -4.50
CA ARG A 180 13.81 -13.37 -4.60
C ARG A 180 12.31 -13.55 -4.40
N GLY A 181 11.57 -12.46 -4.19
CA GLY A 181 10.15 -12.49 -3.86
C GLY A 181 9.89 -13.01 -2.45
N GLU A 182 10.84 -12.96 -1.53
CA GLU A 182 10.66 -13.38 -0.13
C GLU A 182 10.27 -12.18 0.73
N ARG A 183 9.27 -12.35 1.59
CA ARG A 183 8.89 -11.32 2.55
C ARG A 183 9.90 -11.24 3.69
N ILE A 184 10.43 -10.05 3.96
CA ILE A 184 11.53 -9.85 4.90
C ILE A 184 11.04 -9.58 6.33
N PHE A 185 10.15 -8.61 6.49
CA PHE A 185 9.65 -8.20 7.79
C PHE A 185 8.29 -8.83 8.06
N LYS A 186 8.24 -9.60 9.15
CA LYS A 186 7.03 -10.21 9.69
C LYS A 186 6.64 -9.53 10.98
N PHE A 187 5.35 -9.48 11.28
CA PHE A 187 4.85 -8.96 12.54
C PHE A 187 4.50 -10.07 13.53
N ASN A 188 4.09 -11.24 13.05
CA ASN A 188 3.81 -12.37 13.90
C ASN A 188 5.05 -13.26 14.05
N ASN A 189 5.41 -13.53 15.30
CA ASN A 189 6.29 -14.64 15.66
C ASN A 189 5.48 -15.80 16.28
N SER A 190 4.24 -15.95 15.83
CA SER A 190 3.29 -16.93 16.37
C SER A 190 3.81 -18.36 16.19
N PRO A 191 3.71 -19.25 17.20
CA PRO A 191 3.97 -20.66 16.98
C PRO A 191 2.85 -21.34 16.16
N TYR A 192 1.71 -20.68 15.95
CA TYR A 192 0.56 -21.26 15.26
C TYR A 192 0.66 -21.12 13.74
N PRO A 193 0.69 -22.24 12.98
CA PRO A 193 0.81 -22.19 11.52
C PRO A 193 -0.30 -21.38 10.84
N LEU A 194 -1.51 -21.39 11.41
CA LEU A 194 -2.67 -20.65 10.87
C LEU A 194 -2.42 -19.13 10.81
N ILE A 195 -1.79 -18.56 11.84
CA ILE A 195 -1.49 -17.12 11.88
C ILE A 195 -0.38 -16.79 10.89
N GLN A 196 0.68 -17.61 10.86
CA GLN A 196 1.79 -17.42 9.93
C GLN A 196 1.33 -17.51 8.47
N SER A 197 0.52 -18.51 8.14
CA SER A 197 0.00 -18.72 6.79
C SER A 197 -0.96 -17.61 6.38
N ALA A 198 -1.83 -17.15 7.30
CA ALA A 198 -2.73 -16.04 7.03
C ALA A 198 -1.99 -14.72 6.79
N GLU A 199 -0.95 -14.41 7.58
CA GLU A 199 -0.12 -13.23 7.35
C GLU A 199 0.62 -13.32 6.01
N GLU A 200 1.30 -14.44 5.74
CA GLU A 200 2.02 -14.63 4.47
C GLU A 200 1.08 -14.60 3.27
N GLY A 201 -0.06 -15.30 3.34
CA GLY A 201 -1.06 -15.33 2.28
C GLY A 201 -1.63 -13.96 1.97
N PHE A 202 -1.90 -13.14 2.98
CA PHE A 202 -2.41 -11.78 2.82
C PHE A 202 -1.39 -10.86 2.13
N PHE A 203 -0.14 -10.82 2.59
CA PHE A 203 0.89 -10.01 1.95
C PHE A 203 1.23 -10.49 0.55
N ARG A 204 1.32 -11.81 0.36
CA ARG A 204 1.60 -12.42 -0.94
C ARG A 204 0.54 -12.05 -1.97
N LEU A 205 -0.73 -12.13 -1.59
CA LEU A 205 -1.83 -11.71 -2.45
C LEU A 205 -1.64 -10.27 -2.94
N LEU A 206 -1.40 -9.34 -2.01
CA LEU A 206 -1.25 -7.94 -2.33
C LEU A 206 -0.04 -7.67 -3.24
N TYR A 207 1.07 -8.38 -3.02
CA TYR A 207 2.25 -8.30 -3.88
C TYR A 207 1.99 -8.90 -5.28
N ASP A 208 1.39 -10.09 -5.35
CA ASP A 208 1.12 -10.79 -6.60
C ASP A 208 0.17 -9.97 -7.51
N ILE A 209 -0.78 -9.21 -6.92
CA ILE A 209 -1.63 -8.25 -7.66
C ILE A 209 -0.75 -7.22 -8.37
N ASP A 210 0.19 -6.58 -7.68
CA ASP A 210 1.05 -5.55 -8.26
C ASP A 210 2.05 -6.13 -9.29
N VAL A 211 2.49 -7.38 -9.11
CA VAL A 211 3.28 -8.11 -10.12
C VAL A 211 2.48 -8.29 -11.40
N MET A 212 1.26 -8.83 -11.32
CA MET A 212 0.40 -9.04 -12.50
C MET A 212 -0.03 -7.72 -13.15
N SER A 213 -0.08 -6.65 -12.37
CA SER A 213 -0.53 -5.34 -12.84
C SER A 213 0.43 -4.67 -13.81
N PHE A 214 1.71 -5.08 -13.84
CA PHE A 214 2.70 -4.48 -14.75
C PHE A 214 2.31 -4.60 -16.21
N ASP A 215 1.86 -5.79 -16.64
CA ASP A 215 1.44 -6.01 -18.03
C ASP A 215 0.25 -5.13 -18.39
N ILE A 216 -0.65 -4.88 -17.44
CA ILE A 216 -1.77 -3.96 -17.62
C ILE A 216 -1.27 -2.51 -17.76
N PHE A 217 -0.32 -2.07 -16.93
CA PHE A 217 0.27 -0.72 -17.06
C PHE A 217 0.93 -0.51 -18.43
N TYR A 218 1.65 -1.51 -18.89
CA TYR A 218 2.26 -1.49 -20.21
C TYR A 218 1.20 -1.44 -21.32
N ASP A 219 0.19 -2.30 -21.28
CA ASP A 219 -0.86 -2.29 -22.31
C ASP A 219 -1.71 -1.00 -22.25
N ILE A 220 -1.88 -0.36 -21.09
CA ILE A 220 -2.50 0.98 -20.96
C ILE A 220 -1.73 2.01 -21.80
N VAL A 221 -0.40 2.02 -21.68
CA VAL A 221 0.46 2.90 -22.48
C VAL A 221 0.24 2.64 -23.97
N ILE A 222 0.24 1.36 -24.39
CA ILE A 222 0.04 1.00 -25.80
C ILE A 222 -1.35 1.39 -26.29
N VAL A 223 -2.40 1.19 -25.49
CA VAL A 223 -3.78 1.58 -25.84
C VAL A 223 -3.87 3.08 -26.11
N ILE A 224 -3.28 3.90 -25.25
CA ILE A 224 -3.28 5.36 -25.40
C ILE A 224 -2.50 5.78 -26.65
N THR A 225 -1.24 5.33 -26.79
CA THR A 225 -0.38 5.78 -27.88
C THR A 225 -0.91 5.30 -29.23
N SER A 226 -1.40 4.05 -29.31
CA SER A 226 -1.95 3.51 -30.55
C SER A 226 -3.24 4.24 -30.97
N PHE A 227 -4.04 4.70 -30.01
CA PHE A 227 -5.24 5.48 -30.30
C PHE A 227 -4.87 6.84 -30.90
N GLU A 228 -3.88 7.53 -30.32
CA GLU A 228 -3.40 8.81 -30.87
C GLU A 228 -2.78 8.68 -32.26
N ASP A 229 -2.07 7.58 -32.52
CA ASP A 229 -1.47 7.28 -33.82
C ASP A 229 -2.51 6.81 -34.86
N GLY A 230 -3.78 6.62 -34.47
CA GLY A 230 -4.82 6.08 -35.34
C GLY A 230 -4.69 4.58 -35.66
N ASP A 231 -3.83 3.85 -34.93
CA ASP A 231 -3.70 2.40 -35.04
C ASP A 231 -4.76 1.69 -34.18
N THR A 232 -6.00 1.70 -34.70
CA THR A 232 -7.16 1.05 -34.08
C THR A 232 -6.92 -0.44 -33.81
N ARG A 233 -6.11 -1.12 -34.63
CA ARG A 233 -5.84 -2.56 -34.48
C ARG A 233 -4.98 -2.83 -33.25
N SER A 234 -3.88 -2.09 -33.08
CA SER A 234 -3.01 -2.23 -31.90
C SER A 234 -3.69 -1.75 -30.63
N CYS A 235 -4.48 -0.67 -30.73
CA CYS A 235 -5.32 -0.18 -29.64
C CYS A 235 -6.29 -1.27 -29.16
N LEU A 236 -7.09 -1.84 -30.08
CA LEU A 236 -8.08 -2.88 -29.74
C LEU A 236 -7.42 -4.13 -29.15
N LYS A 237 -6.33 -4.60 -29.77
CA LYS A 237 -5.60 -5.78 -29.29
C LYS A 237 -5.07 -5.58 -27.87
N SER A 238 -4.58 -4.40 -27.55
CA SER A 238 -4.02 -4.12 -26.23
C SER A 238 -5.12 -3.95 -25.18
N LEU A 239 -6.26 -3.34 -25.54
CA LEU A 239 -7.42 -3.25 -24.65
C LEU A 239 -8.01 -4.64 -24.32
N GLN A 240 -8.01 -5.55 -25.30
CA GLN A 240 -8.38 -6.97 -25.08
C GLN A 240 -7.44 -7.68 -24.10
N LYS A 241 -6.13 -7.41 -24.17
CA LYS A 241 -5.17 -7.94 -23.19
C LYS A 241 -5.41 -7.39 -21.80
N ILE A 242 -5.70 -6.09 -21.66
CA ILE A 242 -6.08 -5.48 -20.38
C ILE A 242 -7.27 -6.24 -19.79
N ASN A 243 -8.32 -6.48 -20.58
CA ASN A 243 -9.49 -7.26 -20.15
C ASN A 243 -9.13 -8.70 -19.73
N SER A 244 -8.27 -9.38 -20.47
CA SER A 244 -7.83 -10.75 -20.14
C SER A 244 -7.03 -10.78 -18.84
N ASN A 245 -6.04 -9.91 -18.72
CA ASN A 245 -5.15 -9.85 -17.57
C ASN A 245 -5.88 -9.41 -16.29
N LEU A 246 -6.82 -8.47 -16.40
CA LEU A 246 -7.66 -8.08 -15.28
C LEU A 246 -8.55 -9.23 -14.79
N ARG A 247 -9.10 -10.02 -15.72
CA ARG A 247 -9.87 -11.21 -15.36
C ARG A 247 -9.01 -12.21 -14.58
N GLU A 248 -7.81 -12.48 -15.05
CA GLU A 248 -6.86 -13.37 -14.38
C GLU A 248 -6.47 -12.84 -13.00
N LEU A 249 -6.25 -11.53 -12.86
CA LEU A 249 -5.99 -10.86 -11.59
C LEU A 249 -7.15 -11.07 -10.61
N PHE A 250 -8.40 -10.89 -11.04
CA PHE A 250 -9.56 -11.15 -10.17
C PHE A 250 -9.72 -12.64 -9.84
N VAL A 251 -9.37 -13.56 -10.75
CA VAL A 251 -9.33 -14.99 -10.44
C VAL A 251 -8.29 -15.27 -9.36
N LEU A 252 -7.07 -14.75 -9.48
CA LEU A 252 -6.03 -14.86 -8.46
C LEU A 252 -6.51 -14.31 -7.11
N PHE A 253 -7.05 -13.08 -7.11
CA PHE A 253 -7.61 -12.46 -5.91
C PHE A 253 -8.64 -13.36 -5.24
N ASN A 254 -9.56 -13.93 -6.02
CA ASN A 254 -10.59 -14.82 -5.50
C ASN A 254 -10.04 -16.11 -4.92
N GLN A 255 -9.01 -16.70 -5.54
CA GLN A 255 -8.38 -17.93 -5.09
C GLN A 255 -7.55 -17.73 -3.81
N LYS A 256 -6.79 -16.63 -3.73
CA LYS A 256 -5.89 -16.33 -2.61
C LYS A 256 -6.61 -15.79 -1.37
N MET A 257 -7.80 -15.22 -1.52
CA MET A 257 -8.63 -14.77 -0.39
C MET A 257 -9.49 -15.89 0.23
N ARG A 258 -9.34 -17.15 -0.22
CA ARG A 258 -10.04 -18.28 0.40
C ARG A 258 -9.54 -18.53 1.82
N GLU A 259 -10.39 -19.16 2.64
CA GLU A 259 -10.17 -19.37 4.08
C GLU A 259 -8.90 -20.20 4.40
N ASP A 260 -8.48 -21.06 3.47
CA ASP A 260 -7.23 -21.83 3.53
C ASP A 260 -5.97 -20.98 3.42
N ASN A 261 -6.07 -19.80 2.77
CA ASN A 261 -4.95 -18.89 2.55
C ASN A 261 -5.00 -17.68 3.50
N VAL A 262 -6.15 -17.05 3.65
CA VAL A 262 -6.38 -15.92 4.57
C VAL A 262 -7.54 -16.29 5.47
N SER A 263 -7.23 -16.98 6.57
CA SER A 263 -8.27 -17.41 7.50
C SER A 263 -8.88 -16.20 8.18
N ARG A 264 -10.20 -16.05 8.02
CA ARG A 264 -10.95 -15.00 8.69
C ARG A 264 -10.65 -15.07 10.17
N LYS A 265 -10.71 -16.25 10.81
CA LYS A 265 -10.52 -16.47 12.26
C LYS A 265 -9.39 -15.66 12.93
N VAL A 266 -8.30 -15.44 12.22
CA VAL A 266 -7.12 -14.72 12.73
C VAL A 266 -6.82 -13.42 11.99
N TRP A 267 -7.41 -13.22 10.81
CA TRP A 267 -7.08 -12.12 9.91
C TRP A 267 -7.24 -10.75 10.57
N LEU A 268 -8.40 -10.44 11.17
CA LEU A 268 -8.61 -9.10 11.71
C LEU A 268 -7.64 -8.78 12.85
N ASN A 269 -7.49 -9.72 13.80
CA ASN A 269 -6.74 -9.49 15.04
C ASN A 269 -5.23 -9.59 14.86
N HIS A 270 -4.74 -10.56 14.08
CA HIS A 270 -3.31 -10.87 13.97
C HIS A 270 -2.67 -10.43 12.65
N VAL A 271 -3.46 -10.10 11.62
CA VAL A 271 -2.94 -9.73 10.30
C VAL A 271 -3.28 -8.28 9.97
N GLN A 272 -4.56 -7.93 9.85
CA GLN A 272 -5.00 -6.62 9.39
C GLN A 272 -4.77 -5.49 10.41
N SER A 273 -4.91 -5.79 11.71
CA SER A 273 -4.88 -4.77 12.78
C SER A 273 -3.60 -3.93 12.81
N ILE A 274 -2.44 -4.56 12.60
CA ILE A 274 -1.15 -3.89 12.65
C ILE A 274 -0.99 -2.86 11.52
N HIS A 275 -1.73 -3.01 10.42
CA HIS A 275 -1.71 -2.10 9.28
C HIS A 275 -2.60 -0.88 9.45
N ALA A 276 -3.45 -0.85 10.47
CA ALA A 276 -4.14 0.36 10.85
C ALA A 276 -3.11 1.43 11.24
N TRP A 277 -3.50 2.69 11.05
CA TRP A 277 -2.87 3.82 11.70
C TRP A 277 -3.92 4.48 12.58
N GLY A 278 -4.50 5.62 12.24
CA GLY A 278 -5.51 6.31 13.09
C GLY A 278 -4.93 7.14 14.24
N ALA A 279 -3.64 7.49 14.10
CA ALA A 279 -2.98 8.52 14.90
C ALA A 279 -2.64 9.67 13.97
N GLY A 280 -2.34 10.81 14.57
CA GLY A 280 -2.12 12.05 13.88
C GLY A 280 -1.09 12.92 14.58
N ARG A 281 -1.04 14.16 14.13
CA ARG A 281 -0.23 15.22 14.72
C ARG A 281 -0.99 16.53 14.63
N MET A 282 -0.62 17.47 15.50
CA MET A 282 -1.10 18.84 15.42
C MET A 282 -0.31 19.58 14.34
N VAL A 283 -1.01 20.22 13.41
CA VAL A 283 -0.45 21.12 12.39
C VAL A 283 -1.30 22.38 12.44
N ASP A 284 -0.68 23.54 12.71
CA ASP A 284 -1.38 24.83 12.78
C ASP A 284 -2.63 24.84 13.67
N ASN A 285 -2.54 24.19 14.85
CA ASN A 285 -3.63 23.97 15.81
C ASN A 285 -4.78 23.07 15.34
N GLU A 286 -4.64 22.39 14.21
CA GLU A 286 -5.58 21.38 13.73
C GLU A 286 -5.00 19.97 13.92
N PHE A 287 -5.84 19.04 14.40
CA PHE A 287 -5.45 17.64 14.52
C PHE A 287 -5.64 16.94 13.18
N ILE A 288 -4.54 16.59 12.53
CA ILE A 288 -4.56 15.83 11.28
C ILE A 288 -4.35 14.35 11.60
N GLN A 289 -5.41 13.55 11.46
CA GLN A 289 -5.34 12.10 11.59
C GLN A 289 -4.95 11.45 10.26
N PHE A 290 -4.06 10.46 10.30
CA PHE A 290 -3.72 9.63 9.14
C PHE A 290 -4.36 8.25 9.24
N ASP A 291 -4.81 7.73 8.10
CA ASP A 291 -5.32 6.37 7.94
C ASP A 291 -4.19 5.35 7.80
N GLY A 292 -4.54 4.08 8.02
CA GLY A 292 -3.65 2.95 7.78
C GLY A 292 -3.48 2.59 6.32
N VAL A 293 -2.78 1.48 6.10
CA VAL A 293 -2.59 0.87 4.78
C VAL A 293 -3.87 0.16 4.34
N SER A 294 -4.24 0.33 3.07
CA SER A 294 -5.51 -0.17 2.54
C SER A 294 -5.43 -0.48 1.05
N GLY A 295 -6.28 -1.41 0.57
CA GLY A 295 -6.32 -1.83 -0.83
C GLY A 295 -6.65 -0.71 -1.82
N ASN A 296 -7.30 0.36 -1.37
CA ASN A 296 -7.51 1.58 -2.18
C ASN A 296 -6.23 2.39 -2.46
N GLN A 297 -5.08 1.97 -1.91
CA GLN A 297 -3.77 2.53 -2.24
C GLN A 297 -3.06 1.75 -3.35
N ILE A 298 -3.61 0.61 -3.78
CA ILE A 298 -3.05 -0.22 -4.87
C ILE A 298 -3.14 0.56 -6.19
N LEU A 299 -2.06 0.58 -6.95
CA LEU A 299 -1.92 1.41 -8.15
C LEU A 299 -2.86 0.97 -9.29
N ILE A 300 -3.09 -0.33 -9.47
CA ILE A 300 -3.85 -0.83 -10.62
C ILE A 300 -5.26 -0.29 -10.70
N PHE A 301 -5.95 -0.18 -9.57
CA PHE A 301 -7.31 0.36 -9.55
C PHE A 301 -7.32 1.84 -9.92
N GLN A 302 -6.34 2.62 -9.46
CA GLN A 302 -6.20 4.03 -9.80
C GLN A 302 -5.84 4.24 -11.28
N ALA A 303 -4.99 3.38 -11.85
CA ALA A 303 -4.62 3.44 -13.27
C ALA A 303 -5.81 3.09 -14.19
N LEU A 304 -6.59 2.07 -13.83
CA LEU A 304 -7.79 1.69 -14.58
C LEU A 304 -8.87 2.78 -14.49
N ASP A 305 -9.06 3.37 -13.32
CA ASP A 305 -9.96 4.50 -13.12
C ASP A 305 -9.57 5.70 -14.00
N ALA A 306 -8.27 6.01 -14.05
CA ALA A 306 -7.73 7.05 -14.90
C ALA A 306 -7.99 6.76 -16.39
N LEU A 307 -7.73 5.53 -16.84
CA LEU A 307 -7.96 5.10 -18.23
C LEU A 307 -9.44 5.24 -18.61
N LEU A 308 -10.34 4.85 -17.71
CA LEU A 308 -11.79 4.92 -17.91
C LEU A 308 -12.36 6.34 -17.85
N GLY A 309 -11.52 7.34 -17.57
CA GLY A 309 -11.97 8.72 -17.45
C GLY A 309 -12.81 8.94 -16.20
N MET A 310 -12.66 8.12 -15.15
CA MET A 310 -13.41 8.26 -13.91
C MET A 310 -12.77 9.26 -12.94
N GLY A 311 -13.54 9.73 -11.95
CA GLY A 311 -13.00 10.52 -10.83
C GLY A 311 -12.04 9.71 -9.98
N THR A 312 -11.17 10.39 -9.21
CA THR A 312 -10.24 9.72 -8.30
C THR A 312 -10.97 9.06 -7.14
N TYR A 313 -10.41 7.96 -6.62
CA TYR A 313 -10.95 7.24 -5.46
C TYR A 313 -10.87 8.08 -4.17
N HIS A 314 -9.80 8.85 -4.05
CA HIS A 314 -9.48 9.67 -2.89
C HIS A 314 -9.63 11.16 -3.22
N PRO A 315 -10.02 11.99 -2.24
CA PRO A 315 -9.77 13.42 -2.29
C PRO A 315 -8.30 13.71 -2.58
N GLU A 316 -8.01 14.87 -3.18
CA GLU A 316 -6.64 15.25 -3.56
C GLU A 316 -5.67 15.20 -2.37
N GLU A 317 -6.14 15.59 -1.20
CA GLU A 317 -5.34 15.56 0.02
C GLU A 317 -4.95 14.13 0.41
N ASP A 318 -5.86 13.17 0.35
CA ASP A 318 -5.58 11.78 0.67
C ASP A 318 -4.69 11.10 -0.39
N LEU A 319 -4.82 11.49 -1.66
CA LEU A 319 -3.84 11.10 -2.69
C LEU A 319 -2.43 11.58 -2.29
N LYS A 320 -2.28 12.84 -1.87
CA LYS A 320 -1.00 13.39 -1.41
C LYS A 320 -0.48 12.71 -0.14
N ARG A 321 -1.38 12.29 0.75
CA ARG A 321 -1.02 11.60 1.99
C ARG A 321 -0.49 10.19 1.73
N TYR A 322 -1.15 9.41 0.88
CA TYR A 322 -0.92 7.96 0.84
C TYR A 322 -0.28 7.44 -0.46
N ILE A 323 -0.47 8.10 -1.60
CA ILE A 323 0.01 7.55 -2.88
C ILE A 323 1.34 8.21 -3.25
N PRO A 324 2.44 7.50 -3.56
CA PRO A 324 3.69 8.12 -4.00
C PRO A 324 3.53 9.08 -5.18
N ALA A 325 4.34 10.14 -5.24
CA ALA A 325 4.21 11.18 -6.25
C ALA A 325 4.37 10.67 -7.69
N SER A 326 5.27 9.71 -7.91
CA SER A 326 5.48 9.11 -9.23
C SER A 326 4.24 8.33 -9.71
N GLN A 327 3.60 7.58 -8.82
CA GLN A 327 2.37 6.85 -9.06
C GLN A 327 1.21 7.79 -9.38
N ARG A 328 1.06 8.87 -8.60
CA ARG A 328 0.08 9.93 -8.90
C ARG A 328 0.34 10.57 -10.26
N GLY A 329 1.61 10.83 -10.58
CA GLY A 329 2.03 11.38 -11.88
C GLY A 329 1.65 10.47 -13.04
N PHE A 330 1.89 9.16 -12.90
CA PHE A 330 1.47 8.18 -13.90
C PHE A 330 -0.04 8.15 -14.09
N CYS A 331 -0.84 8.02 -13.03
CA CYS A 331 -2.30 8.05 -13.13
C CYS A 331 -2.82 9.37 -13.73
N LYS A 332 -2.21 10.51 -13.37
CA LYS A 332 -2.55 11.82 -13.96
C LYS A 332 -2.30 11.82 -15.47
N SER A 333 -1.15 11.32 -15.91
CA SER A 333 -0.84 11.22 -17.34
C SER A 333 -1.85 10.32 -18.07
N ILE A 334 -2.20 9.15 -17.53
CA ILE A 334 -3.23 8.28 -18.14
C ILE A 334 -4.56 9.05 -18.29
N LYS A 335 -4.97 9.77 -17.25
CA LYS A 335 -6.23 10.49 -17.21
C LYS A 335 -6.28 11.62 -18.24
N GLU A 336 -5.18 12.33 -18.45
CA GLU A 336 -5.06 13.40 -19.46
C GLU A 336 -5.30 12.87 -20.88
N TYR A 337 -4.85 11.65 -21.17
CA TYR A 337 -5.01 11.01 -22.48
C TYR A 337 -6.16 9.98 -22.52
N SER A 338 -7.06 9.99 -21.53
CA SER A 338 -8.23 9.10 -21.53
C SER A 338 -9.18 9.50 -22.67
N PHE A 339 -9.45 8.56 -23.57
CA PHE A 339 -10.21 8.81 -24.79
C PHE A 339 -11.55 8.07 -24.85
N ARG A 340 -11.95 7.37 -23.78
CA ARG A 340 -13.22 6.60 -23.75
C ARG A 340 -14.42 7.46 -24.15
N SER A 341 -14.48 8.71 -23.68
CA SER A 341 -15.56 9.66 -23.99
C SER A 341 -15.53 10.16 -25.45
N CYS A 342 -14.41 10.01 -26.15
CA CYS A 342 -14.23 10.45 -27.53
C CYS A 342 -14.75 9.44 -28.55
N LEU A 343 -14.94 8.17 -28.14
CA LEU A 343 -15.38 7.09 -29.03
C LEU A 343 -16.81 7.36 -29.57
N LYS A 344 -16.96 7.48 -30.89
CA LYS A 344 -18.22 7.85 -31.56
C LYS A 344 -18.48 6.98 -32.81
N GLY A 345 -19.76 6.79 -33.14
CA GLY A 345 -20.14 6.07 -34.35
C GLY A 345 -19.86 4.56 -34.33
N ARG A 346 -19.89 3.96 -35.53
CA ARG A 346 -19.76 2.50 -35.74
C ARG A 346 -18.31 2.03 -35.82
N GLU A 347 -17.38 2.89 -36.21
CA GLU A 347 -15.96 2.55 -36.39
C GLU A 347 -15.29 2.24 -35.04
N ASP A 348 -15.74 2.89 -33.97
CA ASP A 348 -15.26 2.67 -32.60
C ASP A 348 -16.01 1.57 -31.83
N ALA A 349 -16.96 0.87 -32.46
CA ALA A 349 -17.87 -0.03 -31.75
C ALA A 349 -17.12 -1.13 -30.97
N ALA A 350 -16.07 -1.70 -31.56
CA ALA A 350 -15.26 -2.74 -30.91
C ALA A 350 -14.52 -2.20 -29.67
N LEU A 351 -13.94 -1.00 -29.75
CA LEU A 351 -13.26 -0.36 -28.62
C LEU A 351 -14.25 -0.05 -27.48
N LYS A 352 -15.45 0.43 -27.82
CA LYS A 352 -16.52 0.66 -26.83
C LYS A 352 -16.89 -0.62 -26.09
N THR A 353 -17.10 -1.71 -26.82
CA THR A 353 -17.40 -3.01 -26.21
C THR A 353 -16.32 -3.45 -25.24
N GLU A 354 -15.04 -3.30 -25.58
CA GLU A 354 -13.95 -3.66 -24.68
C GLU A 354 -13.87 -2.75 -23.44
N PHE A 355 -14.14 -1.44 -23.56
CA PHE A 355 -14.27 -0.56 -22.40
C PHE A 355 -15.45 -0.92 -21.51
N GLU A 356 -16.59 -1.31 -22.09
CA GLU A 356 -17.76 -1.79 -21.34
C GLU A 356 -17.45 -3.10 -20.60
N LEU A 357 -16.72 -4.02 -21.23
CA LEU A 357 -16.23 -5.23 -20.57
C LEU A 357 -15.34 -4.89 -19.38
N LEU A 358 -14.41 -3.93 -19.54
CA LEU A 358 -13.51 -3.50 -18.48
C LEU A 358 -14.28 -2.93 -17.28
N VAL A 359 -15.26 -2.06 -17.56
CA VAL A 359 -16.19 -1.52 -16.57
C VAL A 359 -16.95 -2.62 -15.83
N ASN A 360 -17.49 -3.60 -16.56
CA ASN A 360 -18.26 -4.69 -15.97
C ASN A 360 -17.40 -5.58 -15.08
N GLN A 361 -16.15 -5.85 -15.47
CA GLN A 361 -15.20 -6.59 -14.65
C GLN A 361 -14.90 -5.86 -13.33
N LEU A 362 -14.66 -4.54 -13.38
CA LEU A 362 -14.45 -3.73 -12.19
C LEU A 362 -15.67 -3.74 -11.26
N LYS A 363 -16.90 -3.61 -11.80
CA LYS A 363 -18.15 -3.71 -11.01
C LYS A 363 -18.25 -5.04 -10.27
N VAL A 364 -17.94 -6.14 -10.94
CA VAL A 364 -17.95 -7.47 -10.33
C VAL A 364 -16.87 -7.58 -9.25
N GLY A 365 -15.65 -7.10 -9.51
CA GLY A 365 -14.55 -7.08 -8.55
C GLY A 365 -14.91 -6.30 -7.28
N ILE A 366 -15.40 -5.07 -7.42
CA ILE A 366 -15.86 -4.21 -6.32
C ILE A 366 -16.98 -4.89 -5.51
N SER A 367 -17.95 -5.50 -6.18
CA SER A 367 -19.06 -6.19 -5.50
C SER A 367 -18.58 -7.40 -4.68
N LEU A 368 -17.62 -8.16 -5.21
CA LEU A 368 -17.02 -9.29 -4.50
C LEU A 368 -16.18 -8.84 -3.29
N GLU A 369 -15.43 -7.75 -3.42
CA GLU A 369 -14.69 -7.15 -2.31
C GLU A 369 -15.65 -6.66 -1.21
N ALA A 370 -16.75 -6.00 -1.58
CA ALA A 370 -17.78 -5.54 -0.66
C ALA A 370 -18.36 -6.70 0.16
N GLN A 371 -18.85 -7.75 -0.51
CA GLN A 371 -19.43 -8.93 0.15
C GLN A 371 -18.46 -9.59 1.14
N ARG A 372 -17.18 -9.67 0.79
CA ARG A 372 -16.15 -10.29 1.64
C ARG A 372 -15.76 -9.41 2.81
N THR A 373 -15.70 -8.10 2.61
CA THR A 373 -15.38 -7.17 3.69
C THR A 373 -16.50 -7.12 4.72
N THR A 374 -17.75 -7.03 4.27
CA THR A 374 -18.94 -7.06 5.15
C THR A 374 -19.03 -8.41 5.88
N SER A 375 -18.90 -9.55 5.19
CA SER A 375 -18.98 -10.88 5.85
C SER A 375 -17.79 -11.19 6.77
N GLY A 376 -16.59 -10.70 6.46
CA GLY A 376 -15.38 -10.88 7.26
C GLY A 376 -15.41 -10.05 8.55
N LEU A 377 -15.73 -8.76 8.46
CA LEU A 377 -15.73 -7.83 9.59
C LEU A 377 -16.86 -8.10 10.59
N ILE A 378 -18.05 -8.51 10.12
CA ILE A 378 -19.18 -8.87 11.00
C ILE A 378 -18.83 -10.05 11.91
N SER A 379 -18.03 -11.01 11.43
CA SER A 379 -17.72 -12.22 12.20
C SER A 379 -16.72 -12.04 13.35
N GLN A 380 -16.05 -10.88 13.49
CA GLN A 380 -14.84 -10.75 14.36
C GLN A 380 -14.72 -9.51 15.24
N ALA A 381 -15.68 -8.58 15.20
CA ALA A 381 -15.46 -7.22 15.73
C ALA A 381 -15.48 -7.06 17.26
N ILE A 382 -15.21 -8.10 18.05
CA ILE A 382 -15.19 -8.00 19.52
C ILE A 382 -13.84 -7.47 20.04
N SER A 383 -12.75 -7.51 19.25
CA SER A 383 -11.40 -7.18 19.75
C SER A 383 -10.59 -6.13 18.98
N CYS A 384 -10.92 -5.81 17.73
CA CYS A 384 -10.13 -4.85 16.95
C CYS A 384 -11.01 -4.04 16.00
N ARG A 385 -11.29 -2.76 16.31
CA ARG A 385 -11.91 -1.83 15.38
C ARG A 385 -10.81 -1.22 14.52
N SER A 386 -10.60 -1.76 13.31
CA SER A 386 -9.59 -1.23 12.38
C SER A 386 -9.90 0.24 12.07
N GLN A 387 -9.05 1.17 12.52
CA GLN A 387 -9.22 2.61 12.28
C GLN A 387 -8.91 2.95 10.82
N LYS A 388 -9.88 2.70 9.93
CA LYS A 388 -10.11 3.57 8.77
C LYS A 388 -11.00 4.73 9.25
N SER A 389 -10.86 5.92 8.66
CA SER A 389 -11.86 7.00 8.70
C SER A 389 -13.32 6.53 8.51
N VAL A 390 -13.49 5.39 7.84
CA VAL A 390 -14.76 4.72 7.58
C VAL A 390 -15.34 3.98 8.80
N LEU A 391 -14.52 3.47 9.72
CA LEU A 391 -14.95 2.71 10.90
C LEU A 391 -14.81 3.59 12.14
N THR A 392 -15.94 3.97 12.72
CA THR A 392 -16.01 4.85 13.90
C THR A 392 -15.24 4.30 15.11
N THR A 393 -14.59 5.21 15.82
CA THR A 393 -13.97 4.94 17.13
C THR A 393 -14.96 4.98 18.28
N ASP A 394 -16.22 5.34 18.03
CA ASP A 394 -17.26 5.39 19.05
C ASP A 394 -17.67 3.96 19.48
N PRO A 395 -17.44 3.58 20.76
CA PRO A 395 -17.83 2.28 21.26
C PRO A 395 -19.34 2.01 21.21
N GLY A 396 -20.18 3.03 21.10
CA GLY A 396 -21.64 2.94 21.02
C GLY A 396 -22.21 2.60 19.64
N VAL A 397 -21.38 2.64 18.58
CA VAL A 397 -21.84 2.37 17.21
C VAL A 397 -21.61 0.90 16.84
N GLY A 398 -22.66 0.26 16.32
CA GLY A 398 -22.64 -1.13 15.86
C GLY A 398 -21.83 -1.33 14.57
N ILE A 399 -21.39 -2.57 14.32
CA ILE A 399 -20.53 -2.92 13.16
C ILE A 399 -21.18 -2.52 11.84
N ASP A 400 -22.47 -2.79 11.66
CA ASP A 400 -23.19 -2.46 10.42
C ASP A 400 -23.17 -0.95 10.14
N GLU A 401 -23.29 -0.13 11.19
CA GLU A 401 -23.23 1.32 11.07
C GLU A 401 -21.80 1.82 10.85
N ALA A 402 -20.80 1.15 11.41
CA ALA A 402 -19.41 1.40 11.13
C ALA A 402 -19.01 1.02 9.68
N LEU A 403 -19.70 0.06 9.05
CA LEU A 403 -19.43 -0.36 7.67
C LEU A 403 -20.11 0.51 6.62
N LYS A 404 -21.16 1.27 6.97
CA LYS A 404 -21.93 2.10 6.03
C LYS A 404 -21.08 3.01 5.13
N PRO A 405 -20.03 3.72 5.60
CA PRO A 405 -19.28 4.58 4.70
C PRO A 405 -18.45 3.79 3.67
N LEU A 406 -18.02 2.55 4.00
CA LEU A 406 -17.33 1.66 3.07
C LEU A 406 -18.31 1.21 1.99
N GLU A 407 -19.49 0.75 2.42
CA GLU A 407 -20.55 0.32 1.52
C GLU A 407 -21.01 1.46 0.62
N GLN A 408 -21.24 2.66 1.16
CA GLN A 408 -21.65 3.83 0.39
C GLN A 408 -20.58 4.24 -0.63
N MET A 409 -19.30 4.19 -0.27
CA MET A 409 -18.21 4.47 -1.20
C MET A 409 -18.17 3.45 -2.34
N LEU A 410 -18.29 2.16 -2.05
CA LEU A 410 -18.32 1.09 -3.06
C LEU A 410 -19.55 1.20 -3.97
N VAL A 411 -20.72 1.55 -3.40
CA VAL A 411 -21.97 1.81 -4.15
C VAL A 411 -21.82 3.05 -5.05
N ASN A 412 -21.32 4.17 -4.51
CA ASN A 412 -21.04 5.38 -5.29
C ASN A 412 -20.10 5.10 -6.46
N ARG A 413 -19.09 4.25 -6.23
CA ARG A 413 -18.14 3.86 -7.28
C ARG A 413 -18.80 3.03 -8.37
N SER A 414 -19.63 2.06 -7.98
CA SER A 414 -20.44 1.28 -8.93
C SER A 414 -21.31 2.19 -9.79
N MET A 415 -21.88 3.27 -9.23
CA MET A 415 -22.66 4.26 -9.99
C MET A 415 -21.81 5.13 -10.93
N GLN A 416 -20.59 5.51 -10.55
CA GLN A 416 -19.67 6.26 -11.43
C GLN A 416 -19.16 5.45 -12.62
N THR A 417 -19.27 4.12 -12.55
CA THR A 417 -18.97 3.22 -13.66
C THR A 417 -20.16 2.99 -14.62
N VAL A 418 -21.28 3.73 -14.47
CA VAL A 418 -22.45 3.69 -15.37
C VAL A 418 -22.30 4.68 -16.50
#